data_AF-A0A3D4FCX2-F1
#
_entry.id   AF-A0A3D4FCX2-F1
#
_cell.length_a   1.000
_cell.length_b   1.000
_cell.length_c   1.000
_cell.angle_alpha   90.00
_cell.angle_beta   90.00
_cell.angle_gamma   90.00
#
_symmetry.space_group_name_H-M   'P 1'
#
loop_
_entity.id
_entity.type
_entity.pdbx_description
1 polymer ?
#
loop_
_entity_poly.entity_id
_entity_poly.type
_entity_poly.pdbx_seq_one_letter_code
_entity_poly.pdbx_strand_id
1 'polypeptide(L)'
;MVRPSTNGPSLPLLPSMFRMVFIGFFCLHLAVLAQGPEKPPPPNVILIMVDDLGYHDLGSYGHPSIRTPHLDRLAREGVRFTDFYSGATVCTPSRMALLTGYYPNRLGWERGVVGHLMPKGTGLSPSVTTLAEVFKEAGYETALIGKWHLGDAASFRPHQQGFQHTYYLNKSNNQTRKVWRGDEVVEDPFDNRLLTEQFFSEAELFIHQQTDAPFLLYLPLTAPHFPVEAHPDFDGRSPFGVYGDVVEEVDERIGSLLEEVETQLPQQKTLVWFLSDNGPEPGEAAQAKPFRGLKWDALEAGTRVPSILWWPGQVPAGRICRGLTGALDIMPTLLEACGLNLPAPIEGLPPLDGQSQWAMIQDPALHGGRESLLYW
;
A
#
# COMPACT_ATOMS: atom_id res chain seq x y z
N MET A 1 61.95 -8.72 -75.56
CA MET A 1 61.83 -8.69 -74.09
C MET A 1 62.20 -7.30 -73.60
N VAL A 2 61.26 -6.35 -73.66
CA VAL A 2 61.35 -4.99 -73.08
C VAL A 2 59.89 -4.58 -72.75
N ARG A 3 59.65 -4.11 -71.53
CA ARG A 3 58.34 -3.93 -70.88
C ARG A 3 57.55 -2.72 -71.43
N PRO A 4 56.20 -2.71 -71.35
CA PRO A 4 55.41 -1.52 -71.67
C PRO A 4 55.31 -0.57 -70.47
N SER A 5 55.33 0.73 -70.78
CA SER A 5 55.10 1.85 -69.86
C SER A 5 53.61 2.11 -69.65
N THR A 6 53.17 2.26 -68.40
CA THR A 6 51.87 2.82 -68.06
C THR A 6 52.05 3.95 -67.04
N ASN A 7 51.95 5.19 -67.52
CA ASN A 7 51.75 6.37 -66.68
C ASN A 7 50.28 6.42 -66.25
N GLY A 8 50.01 6.24 -64.97
CA GLY A 8 48.73 6.59 -64.34
C GLY A 8 48.84 7.96 -63.64
N PRO A 9 47.76 8.75 -63.55
CA PRO A 9 47.80 10.07 -62.94
C PRO A 9 47.94 9.98 -61.42
N SER A 10 48.81 10.82 -60.86
CA SER A 10 48.96 11.03 -59.42
C SER A 10 47.74 11.77 -58.86
N LEU A 11 46.98 11.11 -57.97
CA LEU A 11 45.98 11.77 -57.11
C LEU A 11 46.69 12.71 -56.12
N PRO A 12 46.17 13.92 -55.87
CA PRO A 12 46.74 14.81 -54.87
C PRO A 12 46.46 14.26 -53.46
N LEU A 13 47.51 14.13 -52.66
CA LEU A 13 47.43 13.86 -51.23
C LEU A 13 46.76 15.06 -50.55
N LEU A 14 45.50 14.88 -50.12
CA LEU A 14 44.85 15.81 -49.20
C LEU A 14 45.56 15.76 -47.83
N PRO A 15 45.81 16.93 -47.19
CA PRO A 15 46.52 16.99 -45.92
C PRO A 15 45.74 16.31 -44.79
N SER A 16 46.46 15.53 -43.98
CA SER A 16 45.93 14.64 -42.93
C SER A 16 45.24 15.33 -41.75
N MET A 17 45.11 16.67 -41.75
CA MET A 17 44.48 17.42 -40.67
C MET A 17 42.95 17.48 -40.75
N PHE A 18 42.32 17.10 -41.88
CA PHE A 18 40.86 17.15 -42.01
C PHE A 18 40.12 15.87 -41.58
N ARG A 19 40.84 14.77 -41.31
CA ARG A 19 40.23 13.50 -40.84
C ARG A 19 39.97 13.43 -39.34
N MET A 20 40.63 14.28 -38.54
CA MET A 20 40.52 14.23 -37.08
C MET A 20 39.34 15.05 -36.52
N VAL A 21 38.84 16.04 -37.29
CA VAL A 21 37.71 16.89 -36.86
C VAL A 21 36.34 16.23 -37.13
N PHE A 22 36.23 15.38 -38.16
CA PHE A 22 34.98 14.67 -38.47
C PHE A 22 34.71 13.45 -37.58
N ILE A 23 35.74 12.82 -37.03
CA ILE A 23 35.57 11.67 -36.12
C ILE A 23 35.11 12.15 -34.72
N GLY A 24 35.56 13.32 -34.28
CA GLY A 24 35.12 13.93 -33.02
C GLY A 24 33.65 14.39 -33.03
N PHE A 25 33.16 14.91 -34.15
CA PHE A 25 31.75 15.32 -34.29
C PHE A 25 30.79 14.12 -34.41
N PHE A 26 31.23 13.01 -35.01
CA PHE A 26 30.40 11.80 -35.13
C PHE A 26 30.27 11.05 -33.79
N CYS A 27 31.32 11.05 -32.95
CA CYS A 27 31.25 10.49 -31.59
C CYS A 27 30.39 11.35 -30.64
N LEU A 28 30.35 12.67 -30.83
CA LEU A 28 29.52 13.55 -29.99
C LEU A 28 28.02 13.49 -30.36
N HIS A 29 27.67 13.18 -31.61
CA HIS A 29 26.27 12.94 -32.02
C HIS A 29 25.74 11.55 -31.66
N LEU A 30 26.62 10.54 -31.53
CA LEU A 30 26.23 9.21 -31.06
C LEU A 30 26.03 9.16 -29.54
N ALA A 31 26.66 10.04 -28.76
CA ALA A 31 26.45 10.12 -27.31
C ALA A 31 25.09 10.70 -26.91
N VAL A 32 24.49 11.55 -27.76
CA VAL A 32 23.16 12.16 -27.51
C VAL A 32 22.01 11.19 -27.84
N LEU A 33 22.24 10.17 -28.67
CA LEU A 33 21.23 9.18 -29.06
C LEU A 33 21.23 7.91 -28.18
N ALA A 34 22.13 7.84 -27.18
CA ALA A 34 22.24 6.70 -26.27
C ALA A 34 21.50 6.88 -24.94
N GLN A 35 20.76 7.98 -24.76
CA GLN A 35 19.80 8.09 -23.68
C GLN A 35 18.54 7.33 -24.10
N GLY A 36 18.45 6.07 -23.68
CA GLY A 36 17.18 5.36 -23.68
C GLY A 36 16.11 6.17 -22.92
N PRO A 37 14.81 5.88 -23.10
CA PRO A 37 13.77 6.59 -22.37
C PRO A 37 14.12 6.60 -20.87
N GLU A 38 14.21 7.80 -20.29
CA GLU A 38 14.46 7.97 -18.86
C GLU A 38 13.39 7.16 -18.12
N LYS A 39 13.82 6.22 -17.26
CA LYS A 39 12.87 5.42 -16.48
C LYS A 39 12.01 6.42 -15.70
N PRO A 40 10.67 6.38 -15.82
CA PRO A 40 9.84 7.31 -15.10
C PRO A 40 10.19 7.24 -13.61
N PRO A 41 10.27 8.40 -12.92
CA PRO A 41 10.66 8.43 -11.53
C PRO A 41 9.71 7.59 -10.69
N PRO A 42 10.22 6.90 -9.65
CA PRO A 42 9.42 6.03 -8.80
C PRO A 42 8.26 6.81 -8.16
N PRO A 43 7.05 6.22 -8.04
CA PRO A 43 5.91 6.87 -7.42
C PRO A 43 6.01 6.82 -5.90
N ASN A 44 5.35 7.77 -5.24
CA ASN A 44 4.95 7.69 -3.85
C ASN A 44 3.80 6.68 -3.69
N VAL A 45 3.79 5.96 -2.57
CA VAL A 45 2.79 4.95 -2.25
C VAL A 45 2.16 5.28 -0.90
N ILE A 46 0.85 5.45 -0.87
CA ILE A 46 0.04 5.61 0.33
C ILE A 46 -0.89 4.41 0.44
N LEU A 47 -0.69 3.59 1.46
CA LEU A 47 -1.48 2.39 1.73
C LEU A 47 -2.31 2.61 3.00
N ILE A 48 -3.61 2.81 2.84
CA ILE A 48 -4.54 3.11 3.94
C ILE A 48 -5.31 1.84 4.28
N MET A 49 -5.17 1.37 5.51
CA MET A 49 -5.88 0.17 5.99
C MET A 49 -6.74 0.53 7.20
N VAL A 50 -8.05 0.39 7.07
CA VAL A 50 -9.01 0.53 8.19
C VAL A 50 -9.19 -0.81 8.93
N ASP A 51 -9.79 -0.73 10.12
CA ASP A 51 -9.88 -1.84 11.08
C ASP A 51 -11.35 -2.20 11.35
N ASP A 52 -11.79 -3.40 10.95
CA ASP A 52 -13.18 -3.90 11.08
C ASP A 52 -14.25 -3.21 10.20
N LEU A 53 -13.87 -2.49 9.13
CA LEU A 53 -14.83 -1.91 8.19
C LEU A 53 -15.44 -2.99 7.28
N GLY A 54 -16.78 -3.10 7.26
CA GLY A 54 -17.50 -4.05 6.43
C GLY A 54 -17.56 -3.67 4.95
N TYR A 55 -17.77 -4.66 4.07
CA TYR A 55 -17.88 -4.47 2.61
C TYR A 55 -18.85 -3.36 2.22
N HIS A 56 -20.00 -3.28 2.89
CA HIS A 56 -21.10 -2.40 2.53
C HIS A 56 -21.12 -1.09 3.32
N ASP A 57 -20.07 -0.75 4.07
CA ASP A 57 -20.08 0.45 4.93
C ASP A 57 -19.74 1.76 4.20
N LEU A 58 -19.38 1.67 2.91
CA LEU A 58 -19.12 2.83 2.03
C LEU A 58 -20.28 3.10 1.07
N GLY A 59 -20.48 4.36 0.68
CA GLY A 59 -21.52 4.77 -0.27
C GLY A 59 -21.36 4.11 -1.64
N SER A 60 -20.12 4.10 -2.14
CA SER A 60 -19.68 3.41 -3.37
C SER A 60 -19.78 1.89 -3.32
N TYR A 61 -20.03 1.33 -2.13
CA TYR A 61 -20.33 -0.08 -1.90
C TYR A 61 -21.79 -0.36 -1.51
N GLY A 62 -22.63 0.68 -1.48
CA GLY A 62 -24.08 0.57 -1.34
C GLY A 62 -24.65 1.03 0.00
N HIS A 63 -23.82 1.54 0.93
CA HIS A 63 -24.34 2.02 2.20
C HIS A 63 -25.36 3.16 1.99
N PRO A 64 -26.57 3.09 2.57
CA PRO A 64 -27.62 4.08 2.28
C PRO A 64 -27.51 5.37 3.11
N SER A 65 -26.72 5.37 4.21
CA SER A 65 -26.79 6.46 5.21
C SER A 65 -25.46 7.00 5.73
N ILE A 66 -24.46 6.17 6.03
CA ILE A 66 -23.05 6.60 6.22
C ILE A 66 -22.59 7.34 4.96
N ARG A 67 -22.09 8.56 5.12
CA ARG A 67 -21.65 9.42 4.03
C ARG A 67 -20.14 9.31 3.84
N THR A 68 -19.69 8.82 2.68
CA THR A 68 -18.26 8.69 2.38
C THR A 68 -17.87 9.36 1.05
N PRO A 69 -18.17 10.66 0.88
CA PRO A 69 -17.96 11.37 -0.39
C PRO A 69 -16.52 11.33 -0.91
N HIS A 70 -15.50 11.27 -0.05
CA HIS A 70 -14.10 11.27 -0.48
C HIS A 70 -13.65 9.89 -0.97
N LEU A 71 -14.01 8.81 -0.27
CA LEU A 71 -13.80 7.45 -0.74
C LEU A 71 -14.64 7.15 -1.99
N ASP A 72 -15.85 7.69 -2.08
CA ASP A 72 -16.71 7.57 -3.27
C ASP A 72 -16.11 8.31 -4.47
N ARG A 73 -15.45 9.44 -4.24
CA ARG A 73 -14.63 10.13 -5.25
C ARG A 73 -13.44 9.26 -5.66
N LEU A 74 -12.67 8.71 -4.73
CA LEU A 74 -11.55 7.80 -5.03
C LEU A 74 -12.02 6.61 -5.90
N ALA A 75 -13.15 5.99 -5.57
CA ALA A 75 -13.72 4.89 -6.34
C ALA A 75 -14.12 5.31 -7.77
N ARG A 76 -14.62 6.53 -7.94
CA ARG A 76 -15.01 7.09 -9.24
C ARG A 76 -13.82 7.54 -10.09
N GLU A 77 -12.72 7.95 -9.45
CA GLU A 77 -11.51 8.42 -10.12
C GLU A 77 -10.45 7.33 -10.29
N GLY A 78 -10.62 6.19 -9.60
CA GLY A 78 -9.71 5.05 -9.64
C GLY A 78 -10.41 3.74 -10.01
N VAL A 79 -9.91 2.66 -9.42
CA VAL A 79 -10.36 1.28 -9.59
C VAL A 79 -10.98 0.80 -8.28
N ARG A 80 -12.28 0.50 -8.30
CA ARG A 80 -13.00 -0.10 -7.18
C ARG A 80 -13.06 -1.61 -7.35
N PHE A 81 -12.64 -2.36 -6.34
CA PHE A 81 -12.66 -3.82 -6.38
C PHE A 81 -13.95 -4.38 -5.77
N THR A 82 -14.64 -5.26 -6.48
CA THR A 82 -15.81 -5.97 -5.91
C THR A 82 -15.44 -7.32 -5.33
N ASP A 83 -14.33 -7.92 -5.76
CA ASP A 83 -13.90 -9.28 -5.41
C ASP A 83 -12.52 -9.22 -4.73
N PHE A 84 -12.37 -8.26 -3.81
CA PHE A 84 -11.18 -8.09 -2.97
C PHE A 84 -11.41 -8.71 -1.60
N TYR A 85 -10.40 -9.42 -1.12
CA TYR A 85 -10.47 -10.11 0.15
C TYR A 85 -9.27 -9.78 1.03
N SER A 86 -9.51 -9.66 2.33
CA SER A 86 -8.50 -9.51 3.36
C SER A 86 -7.56 -10.72 3.41
N GLY A 87 -6.42 -10.55 4.07
CA GLY A 87 -5.44 -11.62 4.21
C GLY A 87 -5.89 -12.74 5.15
N ALA A 88 -6.85 -12.46 6.02
CA ALA A 88 -7.45 -13.37 6.97
C ALA A 88 -8.75 -12.77 7.55
N THR A 89 -9.43 -13.52 8.40
CA THR A 89 -10.69 -13.13 9.05
C THR A 89 -10.50 -12.19 10.25
N VAL A 90 -9.25 -11.86 10.62
CA VAL A 90 -8.88 -11.02 11.77
C VAL A 90 -7.57 -10.23 11.56
N CYS A 91 -7.37 -9.21 12.39
CA CYS A 91 -6.35 -8.17 12.23
C CYS A 91 -4.90 -8.66 12.02
N THR A 92 -4.28 -9.31 13.03
CA THR A 92 -2.87 -9.72 12.96
C THR A 92 -2.51 -10.54 11.71
N PRO A 93 -3.16 -11.69 11.42
CA PRO A 93 -2.84 -12.47 10.23
C PRO A 93 -3.15 -11.72 8.93
N SER A 94 -4.18 -10.87 8.89
CA SER A 94 -4.44 -10.07 7.68
C SER A 94 -3.31 -9.08 7.39
N ARG A 95 -2.78 -8.44 8.44
CA ARG A 95 -1.62 -7.54 8.35
C ARG A 95 -0.32 -8.27 7.99
N MET A 96 -0.14 -9.51 8.49
CA MET A 96 0.98 -10.37 8.07
C MET A 96 0.91 -10.63 6.56
N ALA A 97 -0.26 -11.03 6.06
CA ALA A 97 -0.45 -11.32 4.66
C ALA A 97 -0.21 -10.10 3.76
N LEU A 98 -0.76 -8.94 4.15
CA LEU A 98 -0.58 -7.69 3.40
C LEU A 98 0.89 -7.31 3.29
N LEU A 99 1.63 -7.33 4.41
CA LEU A 99 3.00 -6.83 4.44
C LEU A 99 4.01 -7.82 3.88
N THR A 100 3.69 -9.12 3.80
CA THR A 100 4.67 -10.14 3.41
C THR A 100 4.32 -10.85 2.11
N GLY A 101 3.07 -10.73 1.64
CA GLY A 101 2.55 -11.49 0.50
C GLY A 101 2.46 -13.01 0.73
N TYR A 102 2.62 -13.47 1.97
CA TYR A 102 2.48 -14.88 2.33
C TYR A 102 1.18 -15.15 3.05
N TYR A 103 0.70 -16.38 2.95
CA TYR A 103 -0.30 -16.86 3.89
C TYR A 103 0.28 -16.92 5.32
N PRO A 104 -0.36 -16.31 6.32
CA PRO A 104 0.10 -16.26 7.72
C PRO A 104 0.48 -17.62 8.30
N ASN A 105 -0.21 -18.69 7.91
CA ASN A 105 0.05 -20.04 8.40
C ASN A 105 1.44 -20.54 7.99
N ARG A 106 1.97 -20.08 6.85
CA ARG A 106 3.36 -20.36 6.43
C ARG A 106 4.38 -19.64 7.29
N LEU A 107 3.97 -18.54 7.93
CA LEU A 107 4.79 -17.73 8.81
C LEU A 107 4.65 -18.16 10.28
N GLY A 108 4.00 -19.30 10.54
CA GLY A 108 3.82 -19.85 11.89
C GLY A 108 2.65 -19.26 12.66
N TRP A 109 1.74 -18.51 12.02
CA TRP A 109 0.49 -18.11 12.66
C TRP A 109 -0.48 -19.30 12.73
N GLU A 110 -1.10 -19.50 13.90
CA GLU A 110 -2.05 -20.60 14.14
C GLU A 110 -3.46 -20.11 14.43
N ARG A 111 -3.60 -19.10 15.30
CA ARG A 111 -4.89 -18.52 15.70
C ARG A 111 -4.70 -17.19 16.42
N GLY A 112 -5.77 -16.40 16.46
CA GLY A 112 -5.85 -15.21 17.29
C GLY A 112 -5.12 -14.01 16.73
N VAL A 113 -4.95 -13.01 17.58
CA VAL A 113 -4.25 -11.75 17.30
C VAL A 113 -3.28 -11.41 18.42
N VAL A 114 -2.32 -10.53 18.18
CA VAL A 114 -1.39 -10.12 19.23
C VAL A 114 -2.19 -9.51 20.39
N GLY A 115 -1.94 -9.98 21.61
CA GLY A 115 -2.71 -9.59 22.81
C GLY A 115 -4.00 -10.41 23.05
N HIS A 116 -4.43 -11.27 22.12
CA HIS A 116 -5.60 -12.13 22.30
C HIS A 116 -5.45 -13.47 21.55
N LEU A 117 -5.40 -14.59 22.29
CA LEU A 117 -5.24 -15.97 21.77
C LEU A 117 -3.88 -16.32 21.12
N MET A 118 -3.03 -15.34 20.82
CA MET A 118 -1.60 -15.56 20.52
C MET A 118 -0.76 -15.62 21.82
N PRO A 119 0.29 -16.46 21.88
CA PRO A 119 1.24 -16.44 23.00
C PRO A 119 1.89 -15.07 23.19
N LYS A 120 2.26 -14.72 24.43
CA LYS A 120 2.96 -13.46 24.70
C LYS A 120 4.36 -13.46 24.09
N GLY A 121 4.81 -12.31 23.61
CA GLY A 121 6.16 -12.18 23.03
C GLY A 121 6.31 -12.89 21.69
N THR A 122 5.20 -13.16 20.99
CA THR A 122 5.20 -13.63 19.60
C THR A 122 4.64 -12.56 18.68
N GLY A 123 4.92 -12.70 17.38
CA GLY A 123 4.58 -11.75 16.35
C GLY A 123 5.06 -12.25 14.98
N LEU A 124 5.09 -11.37 13.99
CA LEU A 124 5.72 -11.65 12.70
C LEU A 124 7.21 -11.84 12.92
N SER A 125 7.76 -12.98 12.50
CA SER A 125 9.20 -13.25 12.63
C SER A 125 10.03 -12.12 11.99
N PRO A 126 11.06 -11.57 12.69
CA PRO A 126 11.99 -10.58 12.12
C PRO A 126 12.79 -11.09 10.92
N SER A 127 12.79 -12.40 10.65
CA SER A 127 13.43 -12.99 9.48
C SER A 127 12.58 -12.93 8.20
N VAL A 128 11.31 -12.51 8.31
CA VAL A 128 10.39 -12.46 7.17
C VAL A 128 10.40 -11.07 6.58
N THR A 129 10.91 -10.95 5.37
CA THR A 129 10.97 -9.68 4.64
C THR A 129 9.57 -9.12 4.40
N THR A 130 9.38 -7.87 4.79
CA THR A 130 8.18 -7.08 4.59
C THR A 130 8.27 -6.17 3.37
N LEU A 131 7.12 -5.69 2.90
CA LEU A 131 6.98 -4.66 1.88
C LEU A 131 7.85 -3.44 2.19
N ALA A 132 7.87 -2.98 3.45
CA ALA A 132 8.63 -1.81 3.85
C ALA A 132 10.14 -2.01 3.72
N GLU A 133 10.66 -3.21 4.01
CA GLU A 133 12.08 -3.50 3.79
C GLU A 133 12.45 -3.46 2.32
N VAL A 134 11.63 -4.04 1.43
CA VAL A 134 11.88 -4.00 -0.02
C VAL A 134 11.86 -2.57 -0.55
N PHE A 135 10.90 -1.76 -0.11
CA PHE A 135 10.80 -0.34 -0.48
C PHE A 135 12.00 0.47 0.03
N LYS A 136 12.38 0.27 1.30
CA LYS A 136 13.55 0.92 1.90
C LYS A 136 14.84 0.57 1.15
N GLU A 137 15.05 -0.70 0.81
CA GLU A 137 16.20 -1.13 0.01
C GLU A 137 16.22 -0.50 -1.39
N ALA A 138 15.05 -0.20 -1.96
CA ALA A 138 14.89 0.51 -3.22
C ALA A 138 15.08 2.03 -3.11
N GLY A 139 15.40 2.56 -1.92
CA GLY A 139 15.66 3.98 -1.70
C GLY A 139 14.42 4.81 -1.35
N TYR A 140 13.32 4.16 -0.94
CA TYR A 140 12.16 4.86 -0.42
C TYR A 140 12.34 5.27 1.03
N GLU A 141 11.78 6.42 1.40
CA GLU A 141 11.45 6.73 2.79
C GLU A 141 10.19 5.95 3.19
N THR A 142 10.17 5.31 4.36
CA THR A 142 9.09 4.42 4.79
C THR A 142 8.52 4.85 6.15
N ALA A 143 7.20 4.97 6.21
CA ALA A 143 6.48 5.37 7.41
C ALA A 143 5.37 4.38 7.76
N LEU A 144 5.24 4.07 9.05
CA LEU A 144 4.07 3.42 9.63
C LEU A 144 3.42 4.35 10.65
N ILE A 145 2.18 4.73 10.38
CA ILE A 145 1.41 5.62 11.25
C ILE A 145 0.08 4.93 11.59
N GLY A 146 -0.09 4.52 12.84
CA GLY A 146 -1.31 3.85 13.32
C GLY A 146 -1.10 2.47 13.97
N LYS A 147 -1.97 1.49 13.72
CA LYS A 147 -1.96 0.17 14.37
C LYS A 147 -0.96 -0.79 13.72
N TRP A 148 -0.01 -1.28 14.52
CA TRP A 148 0.96 -2.29 14.08
C TRP A 148 0.41 -3.73 14.15
N HIS A 149 0.14 -4.21 15.36
CA HIS A 149 -0.48 -5.52 15.65
C HIS A 149 0.26 -6.77 15.14
N LEU A 150 1.55 -6.66 14.81
CA LEU A 150 2.41 -7.77 14.41
C LEU A 150 3.49 -8.14 15.44
N GLY A 151 3.31 -7.68 16.68
CA GLY A 151 4.11 -8.08 17.85
C GLY A 151 4.26 -6.93 18.82
N ASP A 152 4.34 -7.24 20.11
CA ASP A 152 4.37 -6.25 21.20
C ASP A 152 5.70 -6.21 21.98
N ALA A 153 6.65 -7.07 21.64
CA ALA A 153 8.02 -7.03 22.18
C ALA A 153 8.96 -6.22 21.26
N ALA A 154 10.08 -5.76 21.83
CA ALA A 154 11.03 -4.85 21.15
C ALA A 154 11.53 -5.39 19.79
N SER A 155 11.81 -6.69 19.70
CA SER A 155 12.28 -7.35 18.46
C SER A 155 11.25 -7.35 17.32
N PHE A 156 9.97 -7.09 17.61
CA PHE A 156 8.89 -7.11 16.63
C PHE A 156 8.39 -5.71 16.28
N ARG A 157 9.06 -4.64 16.71
CA ARG A 157 8.60 -3.26 16.47
C ARG A 157 8.70 -2.91 14.97
N PRO A 158 7.86 -1.99 14.45
CA PRO A 158 7.82 -1.69 13.02
C PRO A 158 9.16 -1.22 12.45
N HIS A 159 9.97 -0.50 13.22
CA HIS A 159 11.29 -0.02 12.76
C HIS A 159 12.35 -1.12 12.67
N GLN A 160 12.07 -2.31 13.22
CA GLN A 160 12.84 -3.53 12.98
C GLN A 160 12.40 -4.24 11.70
N GLN A 161 11.33 -3.79 11.06
CA GLN A 161 10.67 -4.37 9.89
C GLN A 161 10.53 -3.32 8.78
N GLY A 162 11.62 -2.60 8.51
CA GLY A 162 11.74 -1.71 7.35
C GLY A 162 11.19 -0.29 7.49
N PHE A 163 10.36 0.03 8.49
CA PHE A 163 9.79 1.38 8.65
C PHE A 163 10.77 2.35 9.33
N GLN A 164 11.18 3.43 8.63
CA GLN A 164 12.10 4.43 9.19
C GLN A 164 11.40 5.42 10.13
N HIS A 165 10.16 5.78 9.81
CA HIS A 165 9.33 6.70 10.59
C HIS A 165 8.17 5.93 11.22
N THR A 166 7.99 5.99 12.53
CA THR A 166 6.91 5.26 13.20
C THR A 166 6.18 6.11 14.23
N TYR A 167 4.86 6.10 14.20
CA TYR A 167 3.98 6.68 15.21
C TYR A 167 2.76 5.77 15.37
N TYR A 168 2.72 4.95 16.42
CA TYR A 168 1.92 3.73 16.34
C TYR A 168 1.41 3.17 17.68
N LEU A 169 0.36 2.37 17.58
CA LEU A 169 -0.10 1.46 18.63
C LEU A 169 0.45 0.06 18.34
N ASN A 170 1.07 -0.58 19.33
CA ASN A 170 1.61 -1.94 19.17
C ASN A 170 0.52 -3.05 19.16
N LYS A 171 -0.72 -2.71 19.54
CA LYS A 171 -1.91 -3.58 19.61
C LYS A 171 -3.16 -2.81 19.19
N SER A 172 -4.32 -3.45 19.18
CA SER A 172 -5.60 -2.73 19.04
C SER A 172 -5.80 -1.70 20.17
N ASN A 173 -6.57 -0.64 19.90
CA ASN A 173 -6.92 0.44 20.83
C ASN A 173 -7.63 -0.05 22.11
N ASN A 174 -8.34 -1.18 22.07
CA ASN A 174 -8.90 -1.84 23.26
C ASN A 174 -7.88 -2.66 24.08
N GLN A 175 -6.67 -2.88 23.59
CA GLN A 175 -5.64 -3.76 24.18
C GLN A 175 -4.43 -3.00 24.74
N THR A 176 -4.31 -1.71 24.43
CA THR A 176 -3.23 -0.84 24.89
C THR A 176 -3.77 0.55 25.16
N ARG A 177 -3.03 1.35 25.93
CA ARG A 177 -3.33 2.76 26.21
C ARG A 177 -2.22 3.69 25.72
N LYS A 178 -1.21 3.13 25.03
CA LYS A 178 0.06 3.77 24.72
C LYS A 178 0.21 4.02 23.24
N VAL A 179 0.66 5.23 22.90
CA VAL A 179 1.20 5.57 21.58
C VAL A 179 2.72 5.55 21.64
N TRP A 180 3.35 5.00 20.60
CA TRP A 180 4.79 4.83 20.50
C TRP A 180 5.36 5.59 19.32
N ARG A 181 6.58 6.12 19.48
CA ARG A 181 7.43 6.62 18.39
C ARG A 181 8.79 5.94 18.50
N GLY A 182 9.17 5.16 17.49
CA GLY A 182 10.34 4.29 17.61
C GLY A 182 10.23 3.33 18.79
N ASP A 183 11.11 3.51 19.79
CA ASP A 183 11.13 2.73 21.04
C ASP A 183 10.48 3.44 22.24
N GLU A 184 10.08 4.70 22.07
CA GLU A 184 9.60 5.57 23.14
C GLU A 184 8.07 5.61 23.21
N VAL A 185 7.53 5.67 24.42
CA VAL A 185 6.10 5.95 24.64
C VAL A 185 5.93 7.47 24.64
N VAL A 186 5.12 7.98 23.71
CA VAL A 186 4.89 9.43 23.53
C VAL A 186 3.56 9.89 24.11
N GLU A 187 2.62 8.97 24.37
CA GLU A 187 1.34 9.24 25.02
C GLU A 187 0.87 8.03 25.84
N ASP A 188 0.43 8.26 27.09
CA ASP A 188 -0.18 7.25 27.98
C ASP A 188 -0.98 7.93 29.13
N PRO A 189 -2.32 7.77 29.19
CA PRO A 189 -3.16 7.16 28.17
C PRO A 189 -3.44 8.10 27.00
N PHE A 190 -3.65 7.55 25.81
CA PHE A 190 -4.26 8.31 24.71
C PHE A 190 -5.74 8.57 24.93
N ASP A 191 -6.27 9.59 24.26
CA ASP A 191 -7.71 9.77 24.04
C ASP A 191 -8.12 9.08 22.73
N ASN A 192 -8.92 8.02 22.83
CA ASN A 192 -9.33 7.21 21.68
C ASN A 192 -10.17 8.02 20.67
N ARG A 193 -10.89 9.05 21.14
CA ARG A 193 -11.68 9.96 20.28
C ARG A 193 -10.81 10.82 19.37
N LEU A 194 -9.51 10.94 19.67
CA LEU A 194 -8.56 11.77 18.92
C LEU A 194 -7.56 10.95 18.10
N LEU A 195 -7.55 9.61 18.22
CA LEU A 195 -6.52 8.79 17.54
C LEU A 195 -6.55 8.93 16.01
N THR A 196 -7.75 8.95 15.40
CA THR A 196 -7.89 9.14 13.95
C THR A 196 -7.28 10.48 13.54
N GLU A 197 -7.59 11.56 14.27
CA GLU A 197 -6.96 12.87 14.06
C GLU A 197 -5.43 12.79 14.10
N GLN A 198 -4.90 12.26 15.20
CA GLN A 198 -3.46 12.20 15.43
C GLN A 198 -2.74 11.43 14.31
N PHE A 199 -3.30 10.31 13.85
CA PHE A 199 -2.69 9.53 12.76
C PHE A 199 -2.71 10.29 11.43
N PHE A 200 -3.79 11.00 11.10
CA PHE A 200 -3.82 11.80 9.87
C PHE A 200 -2.92 13.04 9.96
N SER A 201 -2.89 13.74 11.09
CA SER A 201 -1.97 14.86 11.29
C SER A 201 -0.51 14.43 11.21
N GLU A 202 -0.14 13.28 11.77
CA GLU A 202 1.22 12.74 11.63
C GLU A 202 1.53 12.33 10.18
N ALA A 203 0.54 11.79 9.45
CA ALA A 203 0.69 11.45 8.03
C ALA A 203 0.90 12.69 7.15
N GLU A 204 0.14 13.76 7.38
CA GLU A 204 0.31 15.05 6.72
C GLU A 204 1.69 15.65 7.04
N LEU A 205 2.10 15.64 8.31
CA LEU A 205 3.45 16.07 8.72
C LEU A 205 4.54 15.28 8.02
N PHE A 206 4.39 13.96 7.91
CA PHE A 206 5.33 13.11 7.17
C PHE A 206 5.40 13.53 5.69
N ILE A 207 4.26 13.71 5.02
CA ILE A 207 4.19 14.13 3.61
C ILE A 207 4.87 15.49 3.41
N HIS A 208 4.62 16.47 4.29
CA HIS A 208 5.21 17.81 4.20
C HIS A 208 6.74 17.82 4.34
N GLN A 209 7.30 16.81 4.99
CA GLN A 209 8.74 16.66 5.17
C GLN A 209 9.41 15.95 4.00
N GLN A 210 8.63 15.37 3.06
CA GLN A 210 9.18 14.68 1.91
C GLN A 210 9.77 15.67 0.91
N THR A 211 10.85 15.24 0.26
CA THR A 211 11.56 16.01 -0.75
C THR A 211 11.48 15.29 -2.09
N ASP A 212 12.60 15.10 -2.79
CA ASP A 212 12.61 14.44 -4.11
C ASP A 212 12.60 12.90 -4.00
N ALA A 213 12.86 12.33 -2.82
CA ALA A 213 12.85 10.89 -2.61
C ALA A 213 11.41 10.33 -2.61
N PRO A 214 11.16 9.17 -3.23
CA PRO A 214 9.86 8.53 -3.17
C PRO A 214 9.60 7.98 -1.76
N PHE A 215 8.34 7.84 -1.38
CA PHE A 215 7.99 7.30 -0.05
C PHE A 215 6.92 6.21 -0.08
N LEU A 216 6.95 5.35 0.94
CA LEU A 216 5.88 4.42 1.31
C LEU A 216 5.30 4.87 2.65
N LEU A 217 4.08 5.37 2.63
CA LEU A 217 3.28 5.63 3.82
C LEU A 217 2.28 4.49 4.01
N TYR A 218 2.49 3.66 5.02
CA TYR A 218 1.48 2.73 5.50
C TYR A 218 0.71 3.39 6.65
N LEU A 219 -0.57 3.64 6.43
CA LEU A 219 -1.50 4.29 7.36
C LEU A 219 -2.55 3.27 7.86
N PRO A 220 -2.17 2.31 8.73
CA PRO A 220 -3.10 1.38 9.35
C PRO A 220 -3.90 2.07 10.46
N LEU A 221 -5.14 2.47 10.22
CA LEU A 221 -5.97 3.08 11.25
C LEU A 221 -6.42 2.05 12.29
N THR A 222 -6.80 2.53 13.47
CA THR A 222 -7.58 1.76 14.47
C THR A 222 -9.08 1.93 14.24
N ALA A 223 -9.50 2.94 13.50
CA ALA A 223 -10.91 3.15 13.19
C ALA A 223 -11.37 2.20 12.07
N PRO A 224 -12.63 1.71 12.10
CA PRO A 224 -13.65 1.89 13.15
C PRO A 224 -13.66 0.83 14.28
N HIS A 225 -12.56 0.11 14.57
CA HIS A 225 -12.50 -0.94 15.59
C HIS A 225 -12.89 -0.45 16.99
N PHE A 226 -13.53 -1.33 17.75
CA PHE A 226 -14.01 -1.04 19.10
C PHE A 226 -12.86 -0.75 20.12
N PRO A 227 -13.07 0.11 21.13
CA PRO A 227 -14.28 0.88 21.40
C PRO A 227 -14.52 1.97 20.33
N VAL A 228 -15.75 2.00 19.83
CA VAL A 228 -16.17 2.96 18.80
C VAL A 228 -16.54 4.27 19.47
N GLU A 229 -15.67 5.27 19.36
CA GLU A 229 -15.86 6.58 19.99
C GLU A 229 -15.61 7.68 18.98
N ALA A 230 -16.64 8.47 18.68
CA ALA A 230 -16.55 9.56 17.72
C ALA A 230 -15.67 10.70 18.24
N HIS A 231 -14.89 11.31 17.35
CA HIS A 231 -14.28 12.60 17.61
C HIS A 231 -15.35 13.65 17.99
N PRO A 232 -15.09 14.59 18.92
CA PRO A 232 -16.05 15.61 19.34
C PRO A 232 -16.69 16.39 18.19
N ASP A 233 -15.93 16.69 17.13
CA ASP A 233 -16.48 17.39 15.97
C ASP A 233 -17.47 16.56 15.18
N PHE A 234 -17.40 15.22 15.22
CA PHE A 234 -18.23 14.30 14.45
C PHE A 234 -19.36 13.66 15.25
N ASP A 235 -19.37 13.83 16.58
CA ASP A 235 -20.34 13.23 17.49
C ASP A 235 -21.80 13.59 17.12
N GLY A 236 -22.58 12.57 16.74
CA GLY A 236 -23.98 12.71 16.34
C GLY A 236 -24.21 13.29 14.95
N ARG A 237 -23.20 13.34 14.07
CA ARG A 237 -23.37 13.84 12.69
C ARG A 237 -24.03 12.81 11.77
N SER A 238 -23.63 11.56 11.88
CA SER A 238 -24.06 10.48 11.02
C SER A 238 -25.44 9.96 11.43
N PRO A 239 -26.36 9.76 10.48
CA PRO A 239 -27.63 9.09 10.76
C PRO A 239 -27.45 7.62 11.16
N PHE A 240 -26.23 7.06 11.07
CA PHE A 240 -25.91 5.69 11.44
C PHE A 240 -25.26 5.56 12.83
N GLY A 241 -25.42 6.59 13.68
CA GLY A 241 -24.91 6.59 15.06
C GLY A 241 -23.39 6.65 15.13
N VAL A 242 -22.83 6.33 16.31
CA VAL A 242 -21.40 6.53 16.62
C VAL A 242 -20.46 5.81 15.66
N TYR A 243 -20.84 4.63 15.15
CA TYR A 243 -20.08 3.94 14.11
C TYR A 243 -20.04 4.73 12.81
N GLY A 244 -21.20 5.25 12.38
CA GLY A 244 -21.27 6.14 11.24
C GLY A 244 -20.45 7.41 11.45
N ASP A 245 -20.47 8.01 12.64
CA ASP A 245 -19.66 9.20 12.95
C ASP A 245 -18.16 8.93 12.76
N VAL A 246 -17.67 7.78 13.24
CA VAL A 246 -16.26 7.37 13.09
C VAL A 246 -15.90 7.09 11.63
N VAL A 247 -16.79 6.43 10.86
CA VAL A 247 -16.53 6.19 9.42
C VAL A 247 -16.56 7.49 8.62
N GLU A 248 -17.48 8.42 8.93
CA GLU A 248 -17.55 9.74 8.31
C GLU A 248 -16.32 10.60 8.66
N GLU A 249 -15.78 10.47 9.88
CA GLU A 249 -14.49 11.09 10.24
C GLU A 249 -13.33 10.55 9.42
N VAL A 250 -13.22 9.23 9.28
CA VAL A 250 -12.17 8.61 8.45
C VAL A 250 -12.25 9.12 7.01
N ASP A 251 -13.46 9.20 6.44
CA ASP A 251 -13.64 9.70 5.08
C ASP A 251 -13.23 11.17 4.92
N GLU A 252 -13.66 12.05 5.83
CA GLU A 252 -13.29 13.47 5.81
C GLU A 252 -11.78 13.66 5.89
N ARG A 253 -11.10 12.92 6.79
CA ARG A 253 -9.64 13.03 6.94
C ARG A 253 -8.87 12.41 5.77
N ILE A 254 -9.41 11.37 5.13
CA ILE A 254 -8.89 10.92 3.83
C ILE A 254 -9.05 12.05 2.80
N GLY A 255 -10.16 12.78 2.81
CA GLY A 255 -10.36 13.98 2.01
C GLY A 255 -9.24 14.99 2.17
N SER A 256 -8.93 15.40 3.41
CA SER A 256 -7.85 16.33 3.71
C SER A 256 -6.47 15.81 3.26
N LEU A 257 -6.18 14.52 3.51
CA LEU A 257 -4.94 13.90 3.05
C LEU A 257 -4.81 13.92 1.52
N LEU A 258 -5.91 13.67 0.79
CA LEU A 258 -5.91 13.72 -0.67
C LEU A 258 -5.73 15.15 -1.20
N GLU A 259 -6.35 16.14 -0.57
CA GLU A 259 -6.11 17.55 -0.91
C GLU A 259 -4.63 17.91 -0.75
N GLU A 260 -3.97 17.36 0.28
CA GLU A 260 -2.55 17.53 0.50
C GLU A 260 -1.71 16.86 -0.59
N VAL A 261 -2.03 15.61 -0.94
CA VAL A 261 -1.40 14.90 -2.05
C VAL A 261 -1.56 15.68 -3.36
N GLU A 262 -2.73 16.24 -3.61
CA GLU A 262 -3.02 17.01 -4.83
C GLU A 262 -2.28 18.35 -4.88
N THR A 263 -1.98 18.94 -3.72
CA THR A 263 -1.34 20.26 -3.59
C THR A 263 0.19 20.16 -3.59
N GLN A 264 0.75 19.21 -2.84
CA GLN A 264 2.19 19.10 -2.63
C GLN A 264 2.88 18.08 -3.54
N LEU A 265 2.17 17.06 -3.99
CA LEU A 265 2.78 15.94 -4.73
C LEU A 265 2.33 15.92 -6.19
N PRO A 266 3.19 15.47 -7.11
CA PRO A 266 2.76 15.17 -8.47
C PRO A 266 1.76 14.00 -8.43
N GLN A 267 0.46 14.27 -8.67
CA GLN A 267 -0.61 13.27 -8.60
C GLN A 267 -0.34 12.03 -9.49
N GLN A 268 0.25 12.25 -10.68
CA GLN A 268 0.64 11.17 -11.60
C GLN A 268 1.76 10.27 -11.05
N LYS A 269 2.39 10.68 -9.95
CA LYS A 269 3.43 9.95 -9.22
C LYS A 269 2.99 9.55 -7.81
N THR A 270 1.70 9.60 -7.48
CA THR A 270 1.23 9.17 -6.15
C THR A 270 0.11 8.16 -6.30
N LEU A 271 0.36 6.95 -5.79
CA LEU A 271 -0.58 5.85 -5.72
C LEU A 271 -1.22 5.85 -4.32
N VAL A 272 -2.55 5.80 -4.25
CA VAL A 272 -3.30 5.59 -3.01
C VAL A 272 -4.07 4.27 -3.10
N TRP A 273 -3.88 3.36 -2.14
CA TRP A 273 -4.63 2.11 -2.05
C TRP A 273 -5.32 2.02 -0.68
N PHE A 274 -6.65 2.03 -0.69
CA PHE A 274 -7.50 1.87 0.48
C PHE A 274 -8.04 0.44 0.59
N LEU A 275 -8.11 -0.10 1.81
CA LEU A 275 -8.78 -1.36 2.13
C LEU A 275 -9.14 -1.51 3.62
N SER A 276 -9.94 -2.51 3.97
CA SER A 276 -10.11 -2.99 5.35
C SER A 276 -9.28 -4.25 5.64
N ASP A 277 -8.90 -4.46 6.89
CA ASP A 277 -8.14 -5.65 7.31
C ASP A 277 -8.99 -6.91 7.53
N ASN A 278 -10.28 -6.77 7.80
CA ASN A 278 -11.24 -7.87 7.85
C ASN A 278 -12.68 -7.32 7.79
N GLY A 279 -13.64 -8.23 7.84
CA GLY A 279 -15.06 -7.91 7.95
C GLY A 279 -15.47 -7.24 9.27
N PRO A 280 -16.78 -6.98 9.43
CA PRO A 280 -17.33 -6.27 10.58
C PRO A 280 -17.21 -7.07 11.89
N GLU A 281 -16.87 -6.40 12.99
CA GLU A 281 -16.78 -7.00 14.33
C GLU A 281 -18.15 -7.47 14.85
N PRO A 282 -18.25 -8.71 15.39
CA PRO A 282 -19.46 -9.19 16.05
C PRO A 282 -19.94 -8.31 17.21
N GLY A 283 -21.20 -7.88 17.14
CA GLY A 283 -21.84 -7.07 18.18
C GLY A 283 -21.70 -5.57 17.98
N GLU A 284 -20.93 -5.13 16.99
CA GLU A 284 -20.81 -3.73 16.58
C GLU A 284 -21.81 -3.39 15.45
N ALA A 285 -21.94 -2.10 15.12
CA ALA A 285 -22.96 -1.61 14.19
C ALA A 285 -22.63 -1.84 12.69
N ALA A 286 -21.38 -2.12 12.37
CA ALA A 286 -20.89 -2.39 11.01
C ALA A 286 -21.73 -3.47 10.28
N GLN A 287 -21.99 -3.31 8.99
CA GLN A 287 -22.90 -4.22 8.27
C GLN A 287 -22.16 -5.30 7.47
N ALA A 288 -22.59 -6.55 7.66
CA ALA A 288 -22.13 -7.71 6.87
C ALA A 288 -22.73 -7.79 5.45
N LYS A 289 -23.66 -6.89 5.10
CA LYS A 289 -24.41 -6.97 3.84
C LYS A 289 -23.47 -6.83 2.62
N PRO A 290 -23.87 -7.34 1.46
CA PRO A 290 -24.95 -8.30 1.21
C PRO A 290 -24.56 -9.74 1.60
N PHE A 291 -23.41 -9.92 2.24
CA PHE A 291 -22.76 -11.20 2.44
C PHE A 291 -23.10 -11.82 3.80
N ARG A 292 -22.60 -13.05 4.02
CA ARG A 292 -22.79 -13.81 5.26
C ARG A 292 -21.48 -13.89 6.02
N GLY A 293 -21.56 -13.86 7.35
CA GLY A 293 -20.43 -13.95 8.27
C GLY A 293 -20.07 -12.61 8.87
N LEU A 294 -19.08 -12.61 9.74
CA LEU A 294 -18.50 -11.46 10.40
C LEU A 294 -16.99 -11.68 10.51
N LYS A 295 -16.25 -10.73 11.08
CA LYS A 295 -14.89 -11.00 11.59
C LYS A 295 -14.89 -12.31 12.40
N TRP A 296 -13.81 -13.08 12.29
CA TRP A 296 -13.65 -14.47 12.74
C TRP A 296 -14.29 -15.57 11.87
N ASP A 297 -15.22 -15.26 10.97
CA ASP A 297 -15.81 -16.25 10.07
C ASP A 297 -15.06 -16.31 8.73
N ALA A 298 -14.68 -17.52 8.28
CA ALA A 298 -14.17 -17.76 6.92
C ALA A 298 -15.28 -17.71 5.84
N LEU A 299 -16.26 -16.81 6.03
CA LEU A 299 -17.35 -16.56 5.10
C LEU A 299 -17.12 -15.21 4.39
N GLU A 300 -17.90 -14.96 3.33
CA GLU A 300 -17.76 -13.77 2.48
C GLU A 300 -17.66 -12.47 3.28
N ALA A 301 -18.56 -12.20 4.22
CA ALA A 301 -18.54 -10.93 4.94
C ALA A 301 -17.37 -10.80 5.94
N GLY A 302 -16.76 -11.91 6.35
CA GLY A 302 -15.61 -11.89 7.26
C GLY A 302 -14.28 -11.59 6.57
N THR A 303 -14.23 -11.78 5.24
CA THR A 303 -12.99 -11.65 4.47
C THR A 303 -13.10 -10.77 3.23
N ARG A 304 -14.25 -10.70 2.58
CA ARG A 304 -14.50 -9.80 1.44
C ARG A 304 -14.73 -8.39 1.97
N VAL A 305 -13.86 -7.47 1.59
CA VAL A 305 -13.74 -6.13 2.17
C VAL A 305 -13.72 -5.06 1.08
N PRO A 306 -14.07 -3.80 1.37
CA PRO A 306 -13.95 -2.77 0.35
C PRO A 306 -12.46 -2.53 0.04
N SER A 307 -12.15 -2.25 -1.23
CA SER A 307 -10.82 -1.83 -1.64
C SER A 307 -10.87 -0.94 -2.87
N ILE A 308 -10.10 0.14 -2.83
CA ILE A 308 -10.07 1.16 -3.88
C ILE A 308 -8.59 1.51 -4.15
N LEU A 309 -8.20 1.45 -5.43
CA LEU A 309 -6.88 1.92 -5.87
C LEU A 309 -7.04 3.15 -6.75
N TRP A 310 -6.35 4.23 -6.41
CA TRP A 310 -6.35 5.48 -7.14
C TRP A 310 -4.93 5.85 -7.56
N TRP A 311 -4.74 6.08 -8.86
CA TRP A 311 -3.49 6.57 -9.42
C TRP A 311 -3.75 7.25 -10.77
N PRO A 312 -3.99 8.57 -10.78
CA PRO A 312 -4.37 9.30 -11.98
C PRO A 312 -3.37 9.12 -13.12
N GLY A 313 -3.88 8.72 -14.28
CA GLY A 313 -3.09 8.50 -15.49
C GLY A 313 -2.36 7.15 -15.57
N GLN A 314 -2.33 6.35 -14.50
CA GLN A 314 -1.73 5.02 -14.50
C GLN A 314 -2.76 3.89 -14.39
N VAL A 315 -3.93 4.16 -13.79
CA VAL A 315 -5.06 3.23 -13.75
C VAL A 315 -6.32 3.86 -14.39
N PRO A 316 -7.21 3.06 -14.99
CA PRO A 316 -8.43 3.57 -15.61
C PRO A 316 -9.42 4.09 -14.56
N ALA A 317 -9.83 5.35 -14.69
CA ALA A 317 -10.81 5.99 -13.81
C ALA A 317 -12.20 5.35 -13.94
N GLY A 318 -12.90 5.23 -12.81
CA GLY A 318 -14.28 4.74 -12.73
C GLY A 318 -14.42 3.25 -13.00
N ARG A 319 -13.31 2.51 -12.93
CA ARG A 319 -13.31 1.07 -13.24
C ARG A 319 -13.82 0.27 -12.05
N ILE A 320 -14.63 -0.75 -12.36
CA ILE A 320 -14.96 -1.83 -11.43
C ILE A 320 -14.09 -3.05 -11.76
N CYS A 321 -13.23 -3.46 -10.83
CA CYS A 321 -12.41 -4.66 -10.97
C CYS A 321 -13.08 -5.84 -10.25
N ARG A 322 -13.38 -6.90 -11.01
CA ARG A 322 -14.05 -8.13 -10.54
C ARG A 322 -13.13 -9.33 -10.44
N GLY A 323 -11.84 -9.16 -10.73
CA GLY A 323 -10.89 -10.25 -10.61
C GLY A 323 -10.60 -10.53 -9.14
N LEU A 324 -10.49 -11.82 -8.81
CA LEU A 324 -10.20 -12.28 -7.47
C LEU A 324 -8.86 -11.70 -7.01
N THR A 325 -8.90 -10.90 -5.95
CA THR A 325 -7.71 -10.22 -5.40
C THR A 325 -7.68 -10.39 -3.89
N GLY A 326 -6.53 -10.69 -3.31
CA GLY A 326 -6.34 -10.77 -1.87
C GLY A 326 -5.37 -9.71 -1.34
N ALA A 327 -5.41 -9.42 -0.05
CA ALA A 327 -4.44 -8.51 0.58
C ALA A 327 -2.99 -8.99 0.40
N LEU A 328 -2.76 -10.31 0.33
CA LEU A 328 -1.44 -10.88 0.02
C LEU A 328 -0.93 -10.53 -1.40
N ASP A 329 -1.80 -10.09 -2.31
CA ASP A 329 -1.40 -9.63 -3.64
C ASP A 329 -0.89 -8.20 -3.66
N ILE A 330 -1.12 -7.42 -2.60
CA ILE A 330 -0.73 -6.00 -2.55
C ILE A 330 0.78 -5.88 -2.71
N MET A 331 1.57 -6.66 -1.97
CA MET A 331 3.03 -6.60 -2.06
C MET A 331 3.55 -6.82 -3.48
N PRO A 332 3.30 -7.97 -4.15
CA PRO A 332 3.80 -8.17 -5.52
C PRO A 332 3.21 -7.18 -6.52
N THR A 333 1.96 -6.74 -6.33
CA THR A 333 1.33 -5.73 -7.20
C THR A 333 2.01 -4.37 -7.09
N LEU A 334 2.27 -3.88 -5.87
CA LEU A 334 2.95 -2.61 -5.64
C LEU A 334 4.39 -2.65 -6.15
N LEU A 335 5.10 -3.77 -5.95
CA LEU A 335 6.46 -3.94 -6.45
C LEU A 335 6.51 -3.88 -7.98
N GLU A 336 5.62 -4.59 -8.68
CA GLU A 336 5.54 -4.49 -10.15
C GLU A 336 5.18 -3.06 -10.59
N ALA A 337 4.18 -2.46 -9.95
CA ALA A 337 3.69 -1.13 -10.30
C ALA A 337 4.76 -0.03 -10.09
N CYS A 338 5.64 -0.18 -9.11
CA CYS A 338 6.77 0.70 -8.85
C CYS A 338 8.04 0.31 -9.62
N GLY A 339 8.01 -0.78 -10.41
CA GLY A 339 9.16 -1.29 -11.14
C GLY A 339 10.31 -1.76 -10.24
N LEU A 340 9.95 -2.37 -9.11
CA LEU A 340 10.81 -2.98 -8.10
C LEU A 340 10.82 -4.50 -8.24
N ASN A 341 11.85 -5.15 -7.71
CA ASN A 341 11.97 -6.61 -7.73
C ASN A 341 11.25 -7.23 -6.54
N LEU A 342 10.74 -8.46 -6.72
CA LEU A 342 10.31 -9.29 -5.61
C LEU A 342 11.48 -9.57 -4.65
N PRO A 343 11.22 -9.74 -3.35
CA PRO A 343 12.25 -10.10 -2.39
C PRO A 343 12.86 -11.47 -2.72
N ALA A 344 14.07 -11.70 -2.23
CA ALA A 344 14.68 -13.03 -2.30
C ALA A 344 13.79 -14.07 -1.60
N PRO A 345 13.72 -15.32 -2.11
CA PRO A 345 13.03 -16.40 -1.41
C PRO A 345 13.60 -16.58 0.00
N ILE A 346 12.70 -16.77 0.98
CA ILE A 346 13.08 -17.05 2.35
C ILE A 346 13.39 -18.55 2.47
N GLU A 347 14.58 -18.89 2.98
CA GLU A 347 14.98 -20.29 3.16
C GLU A 347 13.95 -21.05 4.03
N GLY A 348 13.51 -22.21 3.54
CA GLY A 348 12.52 -23.04 4.22
C GLY A 348 11.06 -22.64 3.95
N LEU A 349 10.79 -21.53 3.26
CA LEU A 349 9.47 -21.15 2.77
C LEU A 349 9.33 -21.43 1.26
N PRO A 350 8.11 -21.73 0.78
CA PRO A 350 7.83 -21.77 -0.66
C PRO A 350 7.92 -20.36 -1.27
N PRO A 351 7.81 -20.24 -2.61
CA PRO A 351 7.64 -18.94 -3.25
C PRO A 351 6.47 -18.15 -2.67
N LEU A 352 6.51 -16.83 -2.86
CA LEU A 352 5.47 -15.89 -2.46
C LEU A 352 4.07 -16.39 -2.89
N ASP A 353 3.11 -16.39 -1.97
CA ASP A 353 1.72 -16.79 -2.29
C ASP A 353 0.96 -15.70 -3.07
N GLY A 354 1.37 -14.45 -2.85
CA GLY A 354 0.86 -13.27 -3.52
C GLY A 354 1.20 -13.29 -5.00
N GLN A 355 0.27 -12.83 -5.81
CA GLN A 355 0.44 -12.70 -7.26
C GLN A 355 0.12 -11.27 -7.64
N SER A 356 0.97 -10.66 -8.45
CA SER A 356 0.69 -9.31 -8.94
C SER A 356 -0.60 -9.29 -9.74
N GLN A 357 -1.47 -8.34 -9.42
CA GLN A 357 -2.69 -8.04 -10.16
C GLN A 357 -2.51 -6.83 -11.08
N TRP A 358 -1.29 -6.30 -11.22
CA TRP A 358 -1.04 -5.02 -11.87
C TRP A 358 -1.53 -4.97 -13.32
N ALA A 359 -1.20 -5.98 -14.13
CA ALA A 359 -1.67 -6.07 -15.51
C ALA A 359 -3.21 -6.04 -15.60
N MET A 360 -3.89 -6.80 -14.75
CA MET A 360 -5.35 -6.76 -14.67
C MET A 360 -5.82 -5.39 -14.23
N ILE A 361 -5.21 -4.73 -13.26
CA ILE A 361 -5.61 -3.41 -12.76
C ILE A 361 -5.51 -2.33 -13.85
N GLN A 362 -4.50 -2.41 -14.72
CA GLN A 362 -4.31 -1.46 -15.81
C GLN A 362 -5.26 -1.71 -16.99
N ASP A 363 -5.47 -2.98 -17.38
CA ASP A 363 -6.24 -3.32 -18.57
C ASP A 363 -7.53 -4.10 -18.24
N PRO A 364 -8.72 -3.54 -18.52
CA PRO A 364 -10.00 -4.24 -18.39
C PRO A 364 -10.15 -5.54 -19.19
N ALA A 365 -9.35 -5.71 -20.26
CA ALA A 365 -9.38 -6.92 -21.09
C ALA A 365 -8.58 -8.09 -20.48
N LEU A 366 -7.71 -7.81 -19.51
CA LEU A 366 -6.88 -8.84 -18.88
C LEU A 366 -7.57 -9.42 -17.64
N HIS A 367 -7.44 -10.73 -17.48
CA HIS A 367 -7.80 -11.43 -16.26
C HIS A 367 -6.60 -11.40 -15.29
N GLY A 368 -6.89 -11.27 -13.99
CA GLY A 368 -5.88 -11.35 -12.94
C GLY A 368 -5.25 -12.74 -12.88
N GLY A 369 -4.01 -12.82 -12.38
CA GLY A 369 -3.31 -14.10 -12.23
C GLY A 369 -3.93 -15.01 -11.17
N ARG A 370 -4.74 -14.43 -10.28
CA ARG A 370 -5.33 -15.16 -9.15
C ARG A 370 -6.65 -15.82 -9.53
N GLU A 371 -6.64 -17.15 -9.52
CA GLU A 371 -7.82 -17.99 -9.76
C GLU A 371 -8.40 -18.60 -8.47
N SER A 372 -7.63 -18.60 -7.37
CA SER A 372 -8.06 -19.16 -6.09
C SER A 372 -7.48 -18.40 -4.90
N LEU A 373 -8.19 -18.50 -3.77
CA LEU A 373 -7.76 -18.01 -2.45
C LEU A 373 -7.99 -19.10 -1.40
N LEU A 374 -7.01 -19.26 -0.52
CA LEU A 374 -7.16 -20.06 0.69
C LEU A 374 -7.69 -19.15 1.80
N TYR A 375 -8.71 -19.63 2.51
CA TYR A 375 -9.22 -19.03 3.74
C TYR A 375 -9.23 -20.06 4.85
N TRP A 376 -9.10 -19.59 6.08
CA TRP A 376 -9.06 -20.41 7.29
C TRP A 376 -9.67 -19.66 8.47
#